data_AF-A0A2E3S3E3-F1
#
_entry.id   AF-A0A2E3S3E3-F1
#
_cell.length_a   1.000
_cell.length_b   1.000
_cell.length_c   1.000
_cell.angle_alpha   90.00
_cell.angle_beta   90.00
_cell.angle_gamma   90.00
#
_symmetry.space_group_name_H-M   'P 1'
#
loop_
_entity.id
_entity.type
_entity.pdbx_description
1 polymer ?
#
loop_
_entity_poly.entity_id
_entity_poly.type
_entity_poly.pdbx_seq_one_letter_code
_entity_poly.pdbx_strand_id
1 'polypeptide(L)'
;MTLQIIEYRLFYFGIFFPTKKLLGLEKFLKRDIGNDMNVTHPTDIEIQGKIRFVWHTFVMLCSVIFIIIACSAWSALGFYPENSSKLQWPTPFTSNDAFSSETQSIKIAQSTSSENVLRTLDFFLGLIQRKSNLNPLPSSRCSNTLNTEGLLQRSWINEAKQFLRGRQTLFYHFNKSTNRIVFRHEGQNYALSPRRITETDAREAQKLLYQLDQLISLDFRRTYYKNNADLLVYLICEPDAHYGEVIDDPSGTKQIMFLNECAEVAGKHNRMDYKFLHEMGHVLGLEHPFDGDDGDCIFTTAKFSSDSAHLGQTLMAYREPPFGTIPGFYTSLDIRALIEAWGPE
;
A
#
# COMPACT_ATOMS: atom_id res chain seq x y z
N MET A 1 -28.12 51.87 17.82
CA MET A 1 -27.13 51.70 18.92
C MET A 1 -26.54 50.31 18.71
N THR A 2 -25.33 50.26 18.17
CA THR A 2 -24.79 49.10 17.45
C THR A 2 -23.79 48.38 18.35
N LEU A 3 -23.97 47.07 18.55
CA LEU A 3 -23.11 46.23 19.39
C LEU A 3 -21.83 45.85 18.63
N GLN A 4 -20.67 46.26 19.15
CA GLN A 4 -19.35 45.81 18.68
C GLN A 4 -18.97 44.48 19.34
N ILE A 5 -18.50 43.54 18.52
CA ILE A 5 -17.90 42.27 18.89
C ILE A 5 -16.43 42.52 19.26
N ILE A 6 -16.00 42.04 20.43
CA ILE A 6 -14.62 42.10 20.92
C ILE A 6 -13.83 40.91 20.35
N GLU A 7 -12.77 41.20 19.58
CA GLU A 7 -11.73 40.24 19.19
C GLU A 7 -10.78 39.97 20.38
N TYR A 8 -10.53 38.70 20.69
CA TYR A 8 -9.40 38.31 21.53
C TYR A 8 -8.16 38.04 20.66
N ARG A 9 -7.20 38.97 20.72
CA ARG A 9 -5.81 38.76 20.29
C ARG A 9 -4.99 38.26 21.48
N LEU A 10 -4.40 37.08 21.38
CA LEU A 10 -3.30 36.67 22.26
C LEU A 10 -1.98 36.85 21.51
N PHE A 11 -1.31 37.95 21.85
CA PHE A 11 0.10 38.22 21.60
C PHE A 11 0.94 37.45 22.63
N TYR A 12 1.94 36.68 22.20
CA TYR A 12 3.14 36.42 23.01
C TYR A 12 4.38 36.36 22.10
N PHE A 13 5.41 37.08 22.54
CA PHE A 13 6.76 37.30 21.96
C PHE A 13 7.52 35.99 21.66
N GLY A 14 8.47 35.86 20.73
CA GLY A 14 9.41 36.85 20.18
C GLY A 14 10.80 36.68 20.79
N ILE A 15 11.57 35.63 20.46
CA ILE A 15 12.99 35.46 20.82
C ILE A 15 13.77 34.73 19.69
N PHE A 16 14.79 35.42 19.16
CA PHE A 16 15.90 35.04 18.24
C PHE A 16 15.63 34.47 16.84
N PHE A 17 15.50 35.35 15.84
CA PHE A 17 16.21 35.27 14.54
C PHE A 17 16.29 36.69 13.92
N PRO A 18 17.43 37.14 13.34
CA PRO A 18 17.54 38.49 12.79
C PRO A 18 16.75 38.61 11.48
N THR A 19 15.65 39.37 11.54
CA THR A 19 14.70 39.65 10.45
C THR A 19 15.29 40.36 9.22
N LYS A 20 16.55 40.79 9.26
CA LYS A 20 17.21 41.48 8.13
C LYS A 20 17.59 40.56 6.94
N LYS A 21 17.70 39.23 7.12
CA LYS A 21 18.03 38.31 6.01
C LYS A 21 16.80 37.82 5.21
N LEU A 22 15.61 37.76 5.83
CA LEU A 22 14.38 37.32 5.16
C LEU A 22 13.75 38.40 4.26
N LEU A 23 13.88 39.68 4.64
CA LEU A 23 13.50 40.82 3.79
C LEU A 23 14.36 40.96 2.51
N GLY A 24 15.54 40.34 2.49
CA GLY A 24 16.42 40.31 1.30
C GLY A 24 15.96 39.29 0.25
N LEU A 25 15.44 38.14 0.68
CA LEU A 25 15.04 37.06 -0.22
C LEU A 25 13.74 37.39 -0.98
N GLU A 26 12.80 38.06 -0.31
CA GLU A 26 11.56 38.51 -0.95
C GLU A 26 11.82 39.64 -1.98
N LYS A 27 12.77 40.54 -1.71
CA LYS A 27 13.22 41.56 -2.67
C LYS A 27 14.02 40.98 -3.82
N PHE A 28 14.79 39.92 -3.59
CA PHE A 28 15.55 39.22 -4.62
C PHE A 28 14.61 38.49 -5.60
N LEU A 29 13.61 37.77 -5.07
CA LEU A 29 12.62 37.05 -5.89
C LEU A 29 11.67 37.98 -6.64
N LYS A 30 11.32 39.15 -6.08
CA LYS A 30 10.51 40.17 -6.79
C LYS A 30 11.30 40.94 -7.87
N ARG A 31 12.63 41.03 -7.78
CA ARG A 31 13.46 41.76 -8.75
C ARG A 31 13.80 40.92 -9.99
N ASP A 32 13.97 39.61 -9.83
CA ASP A 32 14.39 38.74 -10.94
C ASP A 32 13.21 38.07 -11.67
N ILE A 33 11.97 38.17 -11.16
CA ILE A 33 10.79 37.46 -11.70
C ILE A 33 9.61 38.39 -12.06
N GLY A 34 9.84 39.68 -12.29
CA GLY A 34 8.72 40.51 -12.77
C GLY A 34 9.04 41.91 -13.21
N ASN A 35 9.17 42.10 -14.53
CA ASN A 35 8.68 43.32 -15.17
C ASN A 35 8.17 43.13 -16.61
N ASP A 36 7.92 41.90 -17.07
CA ASP A 36 7.20 41.66 -18.33
C ASP A 36 6.57 40.26 -18.33
N MET A 37 5.38 40.10 -17.75
CA MET A 37 4.49 38.99 -18.11
C MET A 37 3.02 39.41 -17.97
N ASN A 38 2.47 39.84 -19.11
CA ASN A 38 1.03 39.86 -19.31
C ASN A 38 0.57 38.40 -19.48
N VAL A 39 -0.22 37.92 -18.52
CA VAL A 39 -0.57 36.50 -18.32
C VAL A 39 -1.53 36.02 -19.40
N THR A 40 -1.14 35.02 -20.21
CA THR A 40 -2.05 34.26 -21.08
C THR A 40 -1.71 32.78 -21.31
N HIS A 41 -0.60 32.23 -20.80
CA HIS A 41 -0.19 30.85 -21.14
C HIS A 41 -0.37 29.80 -20.01
N PRO A 42 -0.84 28.57 -20.34
CA PRO A 42 -1.11 27.49 -19.36
C PRO A 42 0.11 27.01 -18.56
N THR A 43 1.33 27.20 -19.08
CA THR A 43 2.58 26.76 -18.44
C THR A 43 2.92 27.55 -17.17
N ASP A 44 2.41 28.78 -17.04
CA ASP A 44 2.69 29.64 -15.88
C ASP A 44 1.89 29.22 -14.64
N ILE A 45 0.72 28.59 -14.84
CA ILE A 45 -0.12 28.05 -13.77
C ILE A 45 0.53 26.82 -13.14
N GLU A 46 1.17 25.98 -13.95
CA GLU A 46 1.87 24.77 -13.48
C GLU A 46 3.10 25.12 -12.63
N ILE A 47 3.86 26.14 -13.04
CA ILE A 47 5.04 26.62 -12.30
C ILE A 47 4.61 27.25 -10.96
N GLN A 48 3.55 28.07 -10.95
CA GLN A 48 2.97 28.61 -9.72
C GLN A 48 2.49 27.51 -8.77
N GLY A 49 1.91 26.44 -9.30
CA GLY A 49 1.52 25.25 -8.53
C GLY A 49 2.71 24.57 -7.87
N LYS A 50 3.81 24.36 -8.61
CA LYS A 50 5.04 23.72 -8.10
C LYS A 50 5.72 24.58 -7.03
N ILE A 51 5.82 25.89 -7.21
CA ILE A 51 6.41 26.81 -6.22
C ILE A 51 5.56 26.83 -4.94
N ARG A 52 4.23 26.89 -5.07
CA ARG A 52 3.32 26.89 -3.92
C ARG A 52 3.38 25.58 -3.15
N PHE A 53 3.50 24.44 -3.84
CA PHE A 53 3.68 23.13 -3.23
C PHE A 53 4.98 23.04 -2.42
N VAL A 54 6.12 23.42 -3.02
CA VAL A 54 7.43 23.42 -2.35
C VAL A 54 7.43 24.30 -1.10
N TRP A 55 6.79 25.48 -1.16
CA TRP A 55 6.66 26.38 -0.01
C TRP A 55 5.82 25.78 1.13
N HIS A 56 4.69 25.12 0.83
CA HIS A 56 3.85 24.50 1.87
C HIS A 56 4.57 23.31 2.53
N THR A 57 5.26 22.49 1.75
CA THR A 57 6.06 21.37 2.27
C THR A 57 7.18 21.87 3.18
N PHE A 58 7.86 22.96 2.80
CA PHE A 58 8.90 23.57 3.62
C PHE A 58 8.38 24.12 4.97
N VAL A 59 7.21 24.78 4.96
CA VAL A 59 6.58 25.30 6.18
C VAL A 59 6.15 24.17 7.12
N MET A 60 5.53 23.11 6.59
CA MET A 60 5.17 21.92 7.38
C MET A 60 6.40 21.26 8.03
N LEU A 61 7.49 21.08 7.27
CA LEU A 61 8.71 20.49 7.80
C LEU A 61 9.30 21.32 8.95
N CYS A 62 9.33 22.65 8.79
CA CYS A 62 9.78 23.56 9.83
C CYS A 62 8.91 23.48 11.11
N SER A 63 7.59 23.35 10.97
CA SER A 63 6.68 23.21 12.12
C SER A 63 6.89 21.90 12.88
N VAL A 64 7.09 20.77 12.17
CA VAL A 64 7.36 19.47 12.80
C VAL A 64 8.68 19.49 13.56
N ILE A 65 9.74 20.03 12.94
CA ILE A 65 11.06 20.17 13.58
C ILE A 65 10.95 21.05 14.84
N PHE A 66 10.18 22.15 14.78
CA PHE A 66 9.97 23.01 15.93
C PHE A 66 9.24 22.29 17.08
N ILE A 67 8.23 21.48 16.78
CA ILE A 67 7.51 20.66 17.78
C ILE A 67 8.47 19.65 18.42
N ILE A 68 9.29 18.96 17.63
CA ILE A 68 10.27 17.98 18.15
C ILE A 68 11.27 18.65 19.09
N ILE A 69 11.80 19.82 18.70
CA ILE A 69 12.74 20.59 19.52
C ILE A 69 12.05 21.07 20.81
N ALA A 70 10.81 21.56 20.71
CA ALA A 70 10.04 22.02 21.88
C ALA A 70 9.73 20.88 22.86
N CYS A 71 9.33 19.70 22.36
CA CYS A 71 9.11 18.50 23.18
C CYS A 71 10.41 18.03 23.84
N SER A 72 11.52 18.02 23.10
CA SER A 72 12.82 17.63 23.63
C SER A 72 13.32 18.60 24.71
N ALA A 73 13.11 19.90 24.52
CA ALA A 73 13.43 20.93 25.50
C ALA A 73 12.52 20.83 26.74
N TRP A 74 11.24 20.51 26.56
CA TRP A 74 10.29 20.29 27.67
C TRP A 74 10.71 19.10 28.55
N SER A 75 11.13 18.00 27.94
CA SER A 75 11.66 16.83 28.65
C SER A 75 12.97 17.14 29.38
N ALA A 76 13.85 17.95 28.80
CA ALA A 76 15.12 18.33 29.40
C ALA A 76 14.97 19.27 30.61
N LEU A 77 13.86 20.02 30.70
CA LEU A 77 13.58 20.96 31.80
C LEU A 77 12.91 20.31 33.03
N GLY A 78 12.70 18.99 33.03
CA GLY A 78 12.32 18.25 34.24
C GLY A 78 10.90 18.51 34.77
N PHE A 79 10.00 19.07 33.96
CA PHE A 79 8.59 19.23 34.34
C PHE A 79 7.83 17.90 34.23
N TYR A 80 7.99 17.04 35.22
CA TYR A 80 7.04 15.95 35.50
C TYR A 80 6.07 16.41 36.61
N PRO A 81 4.75 16.25 36.45
CA PRO A 81 3.83 16.47 37.56
C PRO A 81 4.03 15.36 38.61
N GLU A 82 4.70 15.69 39.71
CA GLU A 82 4.68 14.91 40.95
C GLU A 82 3.26 14.99 41.56
N ASN A 83 2.40 14.04 41.20
CA ASN A 83 1.36 13.43 42.05
C ASN A 83 0.33 12.68 41.19
N SER A 84 0.53 11.38 40.99
CA SER A 84 -0.49 10.48 40.42
C SER A 84 -0.72 9.22 41.27
N SER A 85 -0.46 9.29 42.57
CA SER A 85 -0.88 8.27 43.53
C SER A 85 -2.16 8.68 44.23
N LYS A 86 -3.31 8.52 43.56
CA LYS A 86 -4.67 8.34 44.14
C LYS A 86 -5.71 8.42 43.01
N LEU A 87 -5.92 7.32 42.31
CA LEU A 87 -7.21 7.07 41.66
C LEU A 87 -7.58 5.61 41.95
N GLN A 88 -8.44 5.43 42.94
CA GLN A 88 -9.10 4.15 43.23
C GLN A 88 -10.26 3.98 42.26
N TRP A 89 -10.28 2.84 41.56
CA TRP A 89 -11.41 2.39 40.77
C TRP A 89 -12.52 1.85 41.68
N PRO A 90 -13.79 2.26 41.56
CA PRO A 90 -14.88 1.57 42.23
C PRO A 90 -15.33 0.34 41.42
N THR A 91 -15.54 -0.76 42.14
CA THR A 91 -16.14 -2.03 41.71
C THR A 91 -17.63 -1.89 41.35
N PRO A 92 -18.23 -2.86 40.62
CA PRO A 92 -19.51 -2.69 39.96
C PRO A 92 -20.68 -3.10 40.86
N PHE A 93 -21.81 -2.38 40.77
CA PHE A 93 -23.12 -2.94 41.11
C PHE A 93 -24.24 -2.33 40.25
N THR A 94 -25.36 -3.05 40.28
CA THR A 94 -26.39 -3.27 39.26
C THR A 94 -27.59 -2.31 39.31
N SER A 95 -28.28 -2.26 38.16
CA SER A 95 -29.73 -2.10 37.92
C SER A 95 -30.52 -0.89 38.47
N ASN A 96 -31.24 -0.30 37.51
CA ASN A 96 -32.55 0.36 37.56
C ASN A 96 -32.67 1.84 37.95
N ASP A 97 -33.54 2.45 37.13
CA ASP A 97 -34.31 3.69 37.25
C ASP A 97 -33.77 5.01 36.69
N ALA A 98 -34.70 5.61 35.96
CA ALA A 98 -34.61 6.75 35.07
C ALA A 98 -34.65 8.10 35.81
N PHE A 99 -34.02 9.13 35.25
CA PHE A 99 -34.72 10.36 34.84
C PHE A 99 -33.79 11.32 34.06
N SER A 100 -34.47 12.20 33.33
CA SER A 100 -34.05 13.19 32.33
C SER A 100 -32.90 14.15 32.69
N SER A 101 -32.16 14.61 31.68
CA SER A 101 -32.26 16.02 31.22
C SER A 101 -31.44 16.26 29.96
N GLU A 102 -31.99 17.11 29.11
CA GLU A 102 -31.40 17.61 27.87
C GLU A 102 -30.04 18.28 28.08
N THR A 103 -29.11 17.97 27.20
CA THR A 103 -28.06 18.94 26.81
C THR A 103 -27.74 18.74 25.33
N GLN A 104 -28.10 19.74 24.53
CA GLN A 104 -27.78 19.83 23.11
C GLN A 104 -26.27 19.76 22.89
N SER A 105 -25.82 18.75 22.15
CA SER A 105 -24.44 18.66 21.67
C SER A 105 -24.37 19.08 20.20
N ILE A 106 -23.60 20.13 19.96
CA ILE A 106 -23.23 20.67 18.66
C ILE A 106 -22.54 19.57 17.84
N LYS A 107 -23.13 19.19 16.69
CA LYS A 107 -22.49 18.31 15.70
C LYS A 107 -21.33 19.07 15.05
N ILE A 108 -20.11 18.82 15.51
CA ILE A 108 -18.92 19.11 14.72
C ILE A 108 -18.79 17.96 13.71
N ALA A 109 -19.05 18.25 12.44
CA ALA A 109 -18.72 17.36 11.34
C ALA A 109 -17.20 17.24 11.24
N GLN A 110 -16.63 16.23 11.90
CA GLN A 110 -15.25 15.81 11.65
C GLN A 110 -15.18 15.14 10.27
N SER A 111 -14.29 15.63 9.41
CA SER A 111 -14.13 15.18 8.04
C SER A 111 -13.68 13.72 8.00
N THR A 112 -14.49 12.89 7.36
CA THR A 112 -14.28 11.44 7.11
C THR A 112 -13.14 11.12 6.14
N SER A 113 -12.33 12.09 5.71
CA SER A 113 -11.25 11.86 4.74
C SER A 113 -9.95 11.38 5.38
N SER A 114 -9.58 11.86 6.57
CA SER A 114 -8.30 11.52 7.19
C SER A 114 -8.29 10.13 7.86
N GLU A 115 -9.42 9.69 8.43
CA GLU A 115 -9.52 8.34 9.03
C GLU A 115 -9.51 7.22 7.99
N ASN A 116 -10.04 7.45 6.79
CA ASN A 116 -10.02 6.47 5.71
C ASN A 116 -8.61 6.34 5.10
N VAL A 117 -7.88 7.45 4.97
CA VAL A 117 -6.48 7.43 4.49
C VAL A 117 -5.56 6.71 5.47
N LEU A 118 -5.70 6.96 6.78
CA LEU A 118 -4.90 6.30 7.80
C LEU A 118 -5.18 4.79 7.91
N ARG A 119 -6.45 4.36 7.76
CA ARG A 119 -6.81 2.94 7.77
C ARG A 119 -6.36 2.17 6.53
N THR A 120 -6.30 2.82 5.36
CA THR A 120 -5.72 2.24 4.14
C THR A 120 -4.19 2.16 4.23
N LEU A 121 -3.52 3.14 4.86
CA LEU A 121 -2.08 3.05 5.13
C LEU A 121 -1.72 1.94 6.12
N ASP A 122 -2.55 1.74 7.17
CA ASP A 122 -2.38 0.64 8.12
C ASP A 122 -2.63 -0.74 7.49
N PHE A 123 -3.47 -0.85 6.44
CA PHE A 123 -3.60 -2.06 5.63
C PHE A 123 -2.23 -2.45 5.04
N PHE A 124 -1.58 -1.54 4.32
CA PHE A 124 -0.32 -1.86 3.64
C PHE A 124 0.90 -1.94 4.56
N LEU A 125 0.91 -1.21 5.68
CA LEU A 125 1.99 -1.29 6.67
C LEU A 125 1.86 -2.50 7.62
N GLY A 126 0.65 -2.99 7.86
CA GLY A 126 0.39 -4.20 8.66
C GLY A 126 0.88 -5.50 8.01
N LEU A 127 0.91 -5.54 6.67
CA LEU A 127 1.26 -6.71 5.85
C LEU A 127 2.73 -7.15 5.91
N ILE A 128 3.59 -6.51 6.72
CA ILE A 128 5.01 -6.85 6.88
C ILE A 128 5.23 -8.03 7.86
N GLN A 129 4.20 -8.58 8.50
CA GLN A 129 4.39 -9.67 9.48
C GLN A 129 3.43 -10.84 9.29
N ARG A 130 3.71 -11.68 8.29
CA ARG A 130 3.21 -13.07 8.24
C ARG A 130 3.95 -13.91 9.31
N LYS A 131 3.67 -13.66 10.59
CA LYS A 131 4.15 -14.49 11.70
C LYS A 131 3.39 -15.81 11.72
N SER A 132 3.91 -16.80 11.01
CA SER A 132 3.68 -18.19 11.39
C SER A 132 4.40 -18.43 12.74
N ASN A 133 3.74 -19.09 13.69
CA ASN A 133 4.34 -19.57 14.94
C ASN A 133 5.26 -20.77 14.67
N LEU A 134 6.24 -20.59 13.79
CA LEU A 134 7.29 -21.56 13.53
C LEU A 134 8.51 -21.21 14.37
N ASN A 135 9.15 -22.25 14.92
CA ASN A 135 10.46 -22.12 15.57
C ASN A 135 11.39 -21.32 14.65
N PRO A 136 12.29 -20.47 15.18
CA PRO A 136 13.21 -19.70 14.35
C PRO A 136 13.98 -20.67 13.46
N LEU A 137 13.65 -20.66 12.17
CA LEU A 137 14.38 -21.38 11.14
C LEU A 137 15.83 -20.85 11.14
N PRO A 138 16.81 -21.68 10.77
CA PRO A 138 18.18 -21.22 10.66
C PRO A 138 18.21 -19.97 9.78
N SER A 139 19.01 -18.96 10.18
CA SER A 139 19.21 -17.71 9.45
C SER A 139 19.19 -17.96 7.94
N SER A 140 18.21 -17.39 7.24
CA SER A 140 18.02 -17.61 5.81
C SER A 140 19.36 -17.45 5.09
N ARG A 141 19.81 -18.52 4.43
CA ARG A 141 21.01 -18.46 3.59
C ARG A 141 20.54 -18.20 2.18
N CYS A 142 20.42 -16.93 1.82
CA CYS A 142 20.11 -16.60 0.43
C CYS A 142 21.13 -17.24 -0.50
N SER A 143 20.63 -17.85 -1.57
CA SER A 143 21.46 -18.42 -2.60
C SER A 143 22.19 -17.32 -3.35
N ASN A 144 23.47 -17.53 -3.66
CA ASN A 144 24.24 -16.62 -4.50
C ASN A 144 23.97 -16.84 -6.00
N THR A 145 22.96 -17.63 -6.36
CA THR A 145 22.62 -17.99 -7.74
C THR A 145 21.10 -17.98 -7.95
N LEU A 146 20.65 -17.70 -9.17
CA LEU A 146 19.25 -17.85 -9.55
C LEU A 146 18.85 -19.32 -9.49
N ASN A 147 17.78 -19.62 -8.76
CA ASN A 147 17.27 -20.97 -8.58
C ASN A 147 15.75 -20.91 -8.36
N THR A 148 15.05 -22.02 -8.61
CA THR A 148 13.59 -22.09 -8.45
C THR A 148 13.17 -22.20 -7.00
N GLU A 149 13.99 -22.79 -6.14
CA GLU A 149 13.70 -22.96 -4.71
C GLU A 149 13.37 -21.62 -4.06
N GLY A 150 14.22 -20.61 -4.23
CA GLY A 150 13.99 -19.25 -3.73
C GLY A 150 12.87 -18.45 -4.39
N LEU A 151 12.00 -19.10 -5.18
CA LEU A 151 10.74 -18.53 -5.66
C LEU A 151 9.53 -19.40 -5.25
N LEU A 152 9.74 -20.62 -4.74
CA LEU A 152 8.67 -21.61 -4.57
C LEU A 152 8.24 -21.70 -3.11
N GLN A 153 7.16 -21.01 -2.80
CA GLN A 153 6.54 -21.14 -1.49
C GLN A 153 5.76 -22.44 -1.40
N ARG A 154 6.43 -23.51 -0.95
CA ARG A 154 5.88 -24.89 -0.96
C ARG A 154 4.57 -25.00 -0.19
N SER A 155 4.40 -24.21 0.88
CA SER A 155 3.15 -24.17 1.63
C SER A 155 1.99 -23.69 0.74
N TRP A 156 2.17 -22.60 -0.02
CA TRP A 156 1.14 -22.04 -0.89
C TRP A 156 0.81 -22.97 -2.05
N ILE A 157 1.82 -23.63 -2.63
CA ILE A 157 1.62 -24.61 -3.72
C ILE A 157 0.75 -25.78 -3.21
N ASN A 158 1.05 -26.29 -2.02
CA ASN A 158 0.29 -27.38 -1.43
C ASN A 158 -1.15 -26.96 -1.10
N GLU A 159 -1.32 -25.75 -0.53
CA GLU A 159 -2.62 -25.16 -0.25
C GLU A 159 -3.44 -24.96 -1.55
N ALA A 160 -2.84 -24.42 -2.61
CA ALA A 160 -3.49 -24.22 -3.91
C ALA A 160 -3.90 -25.57 -4.54
N LYS A 161 -3.04 -26.59 -4.49
CA LYS A 161 -3.38 -27.94 -4.98
C LYS A 161 -4.51 -28.58 -4.17
N GLN A 162 -4.47 -28.43 -2.85
CA GLN A 162 -5.52 -28.93 -1.95
C GLN A 162 -6.85 -28.20 -2.21
N PHE A 163 -6.79 -26.88 -2.41
CA PHE A 163 -7.91 -26.03 -2.75
C PHE A 163 -8.60 -26.49 -4.04
N LEU A 164 -7.81 -26.81 -5.07
CA LEU A 164 -8.33 -27.34 -6.33
C LEU A 164 -8.85 -28.78 -6.24
N ARG A 165 -8.53 -29.51 -5.16
CA ARG A 165 -9.00 -30.88 -4.89
C ARG A 165 -8.72 -31.84 -6.05
N GLY A 166 -7.53 -31.74 -6.62
CA GLY A 166 -7.10 -32.56 -7.75
C GLY A 166 -7.65 -32.14 -9.12
N ARG A 167 -8.44 -31.05 -9.20
CA ARG A 167 -8.74 -30.44 -10.49
C ARG A 167 -7.49 -29.82 -11.08
N GLN A 168 -7.38 -29.90 -12.40
CA GLN A 168 -6.39 -29.16 -13.19
C GLN A 168 -7.03 -27.96 -13.88
N THR A 169 -8.04 -27.35 -13.26
CA THR A 169 -8.69 -26.16 -13.81
C THR A 169 -8.95 -25.15 -12.71
N LEU A 170 -8.44 -23.95 -12.89
CA LEU A 170 -8.69 -22.78 -12.06
C LEU A 170 -9.73 -21.90 -12.75
N PHE A 171 -10.90 -21.72 -12.11
CA PHE A 171 -11.94 -20.84 -12.58
C PHE A 171 -11.73 -19.42 -12.06
N TYR A 172 -11.60 -18.42 -12.92
CA TYR A 172 -11.41 -17.03 -12.49
C TYR A 172 -12.56 -16.11 -12.94
N HIS A 173 -12.82 -15.08 -12.15
CA HIS A 173 -13.84 -14.07 -12.43
C HIS A 173 -13.29 -12.66 -12.30
N PHE A 174 -13.35 -11.88 -13.39
CA PHE A 174 -13.09 -10.45 -13.34
C PHE A 174 -14.31 -9.70 -12.79
N ASN A 175 -14.13 -9.04 -11.66
CA ASN A 175 -15.16 -8.20 -11.08
C ASN A 175 -15.42 -6.96 -11.96
N LYS A 176 -16.66 -6.82 -12.41
CA LYS A 176 -17.13 -5.66 -13.18
C LYS A 176 -17.91 -4.64 -12.35
N SER A 177 -18.22 -4.97 -11.10
CA SER A 177 -18.97 -4.09 -10.21
C SER A 177 -18.05 -3.02 -9.63
N THR A 178 -18.55 -1.79 -9.50
CA THR A 178 -17.90 -0.72 -8.73
C THR A 178 -18.44 -0.64 -7.31
N ASN A 179 -19.28 -1.59 -6.90
CA ASN A 179 -19.83 -1.61 -5.56
C ASN A 179 -18.69 -1.83 -4.57
N ARG A 180 -18.72 -1.05 -3.49
CA ARG A 180 -17.82 -1.20 -2.37
C ARG A 180 -17.83 -2.64 -1.89
N ILE A 181 -16.65 -3.23 -1.78
CA ILE A 181 -16.43 -4.54 -1.20
C ILE A 181 -15.96 -4.37 0.24
N VAL A 182 -16.38 -5.29 1.10
CA VAL A 182 -15.92 -5.37 2.49
C VAL A 182 -15.40 -6.78 2.69
N PHE A 183 -14.19 -6.90 3.21
CA PHE A 183 -13.58 -8.18 3.54
C PHE A 183 -12.81 -8.07 4.84
N ARG A 184 -12.50 -9.22 5.42
CA ARG A 184 -11.73 -9.31 6.66
C ARG A 184 -10.39 -9.93 6.34
N HIS A 185 -9.31 -9.28 6.74
CA HIS A 185 -7.95 -9.77 6.60
C HIS A 185 -7.19 -9.45 7.90
N GLU A 186 -6.41 -10.41 8.41
CA GLU A 186 -5.67 -10.30 9.69
C GLU A 186 -6.49 -9.75 10.87
N GLY A 187 -7.77 -10.15 10.93
CA GLY A 187 -8.68 -9.72 11.99
C GLY A 187 -9.27 -8.32 11.81
N GLN A 188 -8.78 -7.52 10.86
CA GLN A 188 -9.28 -6.19 10.51
C GLN A 188 -10.27 -6.22 9.34
N ASN A 189 -11.20 -5.27 9.31
CA ASN A 189 -12.16 -5.12 8.21
C ASN A 189 -11.68 -4.04 7.25
N TYR A 190 -11.50 -4.42 5.99
CA TYR A 190 -11.13 -3.53 4.91
C TYR A 190 -12.32 -3.26 4.01
N ALA A 191 -12.30 -2.09 3.41
CA ALA A 191 -13.39 -1.61 2.58
C ALA A 191 -12.84 -0.89 1.36
N LEU A 192 -12.88 -1.57 0.22
CA LEU A 192 -12.33 -1.07 -1.02
C LEU A 192 -13.44 -0.70 -1.99
N SER A 193 -13.19 0.32 -2.81
CA SER A 193 -14.08 0.72 -3.91
C SER A 193 -13.42 0.29 -5.22
N PRO A 194 -13.76 -0.90 -5.76
CA PRO A 194 -13.11 -1.40 -6.95
C PRO A 194 -13.48 -0.55 -8.16
N ARG A 195 -12.55 -0.47 -9.10
CA ARG A 195 -12.85 0.01 -10.45
C ARG A 195 -13.35 -1.14 -11.31
N ARG A 196 -14.12 -0.76 -12.34
CA ARG A 196 -14.68 -1.71 -13.28
C ARG A 196 -13.56 -2.23 -14.18
N ILE A 197 -13.30 -3.53 -14.13
CA ILE A 197 -12.51 -4.22 -15.14
C ILE A 197 -13.31 -4.22 -16.45
N THR A 198 -12.76 -3.61 -17.50
CA THR A 198 -13.37 -3.57 -18.82
C THR A 198 -13.16 -4.89 -19.55
N GLU A 199 -13.88 -5.12 -20.65
CA GLU A 199 -13.60 -6.28 -21.50
C GLU A 199 -12.24 -6.18 -22.20
N THR A 200 -11.69 -4.98 -22.36
CA THR A 200 -10.33 -4.82 -22.90
C THR A 200 -9.31 -5.33 -21.89
N ASP A 201 -9.40 -4.91 -20.64
CA ASP A 201 -8.53 -5.38 -19.55
C ASP A 201 -8.62 -6.90 -19.41
N ALA A 202 -9.85 -7.43 -19.40
CA ALA A 202 -10.09 -8.86 -19.31
C ALA A 202 -9.46 -9.62 -20.48
N ARG A 203 -9.57 -9.13 -21.72
CA ARG A 203 -8.95 -9.78 -22.88
C ARG A 203 -7.43 -9.80 -22.81
N GLU A 204 -6.79 -8.73 -22.33
CA GLU A 204 -5.33 -8.72 -22.19
C GLU A 204 -4.86 -9.73 -21.13
N ALA A 205 -5.49 -9.75 -19.95
CA ALA A 205 -5.20 -10.76 -18.93
C ALA A 205 -5.47 -12.19 -19.42
N GLN A 206 -6.52 -12.39 -20.23
CA GLN A 206 -6.83 -13.69 -20.84
C GLN A 206 -5.76 -14.15 -21.84
N LYS A 207 -5.13 -13.26 -22.60
CA LYS A 207 -4.01 -13.61 -23.49
C LYS A 207 -2.80 -14.09 -22.69
N LEU A 208 -2.54 -13.45 -21.55
CA LEU A 208 -1.44 -13.84 -20.65
C LEU A 208 -1.70 -15.22 -20.03
N LEU A 209 -2.93 -15.46 -19.55
CA LEU A 209 -3.32 -16.79 -19.06
C LEU A 209 -3.24 -17.84 -20.16
N TYR A 210 -3.70 -17.54 -21.38
CA TYR A 210 -3.58 -18.46 -22.51
C TYR A 210 -2.12 -18.80 -22.82
N GLN A 211 -1.19 -17.85 -22.75
CA GLN A 211 0.24 -18.14 -22.93
C GLN A 211 0.77 -19.05 -21.82
N LEU A 212 0.34 -18.85 -20.57
CA LEU A 212 0.74 -19.68 -19.44
C LEU A 212 0.17 -21.10 -19.51
N ASP A 213 -1.09 -21.23 -19.92
CA ASP A 213 -1.82 -22.48 -20.16
C ASP A 213 -1.05 -23.43 -21.10
N GLN A 214 -0.28 -22.89 -22.05
CA GLN A 214 0.54 -23.69 -22.96
C GLN A 214 1.85 -24.20 -22.35
N LEU A 215 2.15 -23.87 -21.09
CA LEU A 215 3.44 -24.15 -20.45
C LEU A 215 3.32 -25.03 -19.20
N ILE A 216 2.18 -25.01 -18.51
CA ILE A 216 1.98 -25.74 -17.26
C ILE A 216 0.68 -26.53 -17.27
N SER A 217 0.66 -27.65 -16.54
CA SER A 217 -0.49 -28.59 -16.46
C SER A 217 -1.64 -28.08 -15.56
N LEU A 218 -2.08 -26.85 -15.82
CA LEU A 218 -3.20 -26.19 -15.14
C LEU A 218 -3.98 -25.33 -16.15
N ASP A 219 -5.24 -25.71 -16.39
CA ASP A 219 -6.17 -24.98 -17.24
C ASP A 219 -6.68 -23.70 -16.56
N PHE A 220 -6.78 -22.60 -17.31
CA PHE A 220 -7.42 -21.36 -16.84
C PHE A 220 -8.76 -21.09 -17.52
N ARG A 221 -9.87 -21.10 -16.76
CA ARG A 221 -11.22 -20.87 -17.32
C ARG A 221 -11.92 -19.66 -16.72
N ARG A 222 -12.25 -18.68 -17.57
CA ARG A 222 -13.08 -17.54 -17.15
C ARG A 222 -14.51 -18.00 -16.85
N THR A 223 -15.07 -17.54 -15.74
CA THR A 223 -16.50 -17.63 -15.44
C THR A 223 -17.12 -16.23 -15.34
N TYR A 224 -18.36 -16.10 -15.79
CA TYR A 224 -19.16 -14.88 -15.64
C TYR A 224 -19.93 -14.82 -14.31
N TYR A 225 -19.92 -15.92 -13.55
CA TYR A 225 -20.60 -16.03 -12.26
C TYR A 225 -19.57 -16.08 -11.13
N LYS A 226 -19.57 -15.06 -10.28
CA LYS A 226 -18.68 -14.92 -9.11
C LYS A 226 -18.66 -16.18 -8.24
N ASN A 227 -19.81 -16.82 -8.04
CA ASN A 227 -19.93 -17.99 -7.16
C ASN A 227 -19.25 -19.25 -7.69
N ASN A 228 -19.02 -19.32 -9.00
CA ASN A 228 -18.36 -20.47 -9.64
C ASN A 228 -16.84 -20.26 -9.80
N ALA A 229 -16.32 -19.13 -9.29
CA ALA A 229 -14.91 -18.81 -9.40
C ALA A 229 -14.14 -19.36 -8.20
N ASP A 230 -12.95 -19.88 -8.49
CA ASP A 230 -11.86 -20.16 -7.57
C ASP A 230 -11.09 -18.87 -7.23
N LEU A 231 -10.89 -18.01 -8.24
CA LEU A 231 -10.17 -16.74 -8.12
C LEU A 231 -11.06 -15.55 -8.50
N LEU A 232 -11.15 -14.57 -7.62
CA LEU A 232 -11.82 -13.30 -7.89
C LEU A 232 -10.79 -12.21 -8.15
N VAL A 233 -10.86 -11.57 -9.31
CA VAL A 233 -9.92 -10.52 -9.69
C VAL A 233 -10.61 -9.16 -9.59
N TYR A 234 -10.02 -8.26 -8.82
CA TYR A 234 -10.48 -6.90 -8.58
C TYR A 234 -9.42 -5.91 -9.04
N LEU A 235 -9.86 -4.84 -9.69
CA LEU A 235 -9.03 -3.67 -9.94
C LEU A 235 -9.34 -2.64 -8.85
N ILE A 236 -8.31 -2.15 -8.18
CA ILE A 236 -8.41 -1.12 -7.14
C ILE A 236 -7.44 0.03 -7.48
N CYS A 237 -7.65 1.17 -6.85
CA CYS A 237 -6.69 2.27 -6.86
C CYS A 237 -6.50 2.70 -5.41
N GLU A 238 -5.37 2.33 -4.84
CA GLU A 238 -4.96 2.79 -3.52
C GLU A 238 -3.61 3.51 -3.65
N PRO A 239 -3.55 4.81 -3.33
CA PRO A 239 -2.27 5.53 -3.24
C PRO A 239 -1.35 4.86 -2.22
N ASP A 240 -0.04 4.90 -2.47
CA ASP A 240 1.00 4.43 -1.54
C ASP A 240 0.99 2.91 -1.24
N ALA A 241 0.27 2.14 -2.05
CA ALA A 241 0.11 0.69 -1.92
C ALA A 241 0.99 -0.11 -2.90
N HIS A 242 1.17 -1.41 -2.60
CA HIS A 242 1.90 -2.36 -3.45
C HIS A 242 1.23 -2.59 -4.82
N TYR A 243 1.90 -3.35 -5.70
CA TYR A 243 1.45 -3.66 -7.07
C TYR A 243 0.08 -4.33 -7.13
N GLY A 244 -0.19 -5.15 -6.13
CA GLY A 244 -1.41 -5.88 -5.91
C GLY A 244 -1.29 -6.69 -4.63
N GLU A 245 -2.23 -7.59 -4.43
CA GLU A 245 -2.19 -8.55 -3.34
C GLU A 245 -3.10 -9.75 -3.65
N VAL A 246 -2.73 -10.92 -3.13
CA VAL A 246 -3.57 -12.12 -3.14
C VAL A 246 -3.90 -12.52 -1.70
N ILE A 247 -5.19 -12.61 -1.40
CA ILE A 247 -5.70 -13.07 -0.11
C ILE A 247 -6.70 -14.20 -0.29
N ASP A 248 -6.91 -14.99 0.75
CA ASP A 248 -8.07 -15.88 0.80
C ASP A 248 -9.33 -15.11 1.20
N ASP A 249 -10.47 -15.51 0.63
CA ASP A 249 -11.75 -15.05 1.13
C ASP A 249 -11.99 -15.57 2.55
N PRO A 250 -12.82 -14.91 3.38
CA PRO A 250 -13.05 -15.33 4.76
C PRO A 250 -13.57 -16.76 4.94
N SER A 251 -14.16 -17.37 3.90
CA SER A 251 -14.60 -18.76 3.93
C SER A 251 -13.51 -19.78 3.54
N GLY A 252 -12.37 -19.33 3.02
CA GLY A 252 -11.31 -20.19 2.47
C GLY A 252 -11.76 -20.98 1.25
N THR A 253 -12.81 -20.52 0.56
CA THR A 253 -13.38 -21.17 -0.64
C THR A 253 -13.02 -20.48 -1.93
N LYS A 254 -12.37 -19.31 -1.88
CA LYS A 254 -11.88 -18.53 -3.02
C LYS A 254 -10.62 -17.78 -2.63
N GLN A 255 -9.78 -17.53 -3.62
CA GLN A 255 -8.77 -16.50 -3.55
C GLN A 255 -9.30 -15.19 -4.14
N ILE A 256 -8.80 -14.08 -3.64
CA ILE A 256 -9.11 -12.73 -4.07
C ILE A 256 -7.79 -12.08 -4.46
N MET A 257 -7.67 -11.71 -5.73
CA MET A 257 -6.55 -10.95 -6.27
C MET A 257 -6.99 -9.51 -6.44
N PHE A 258 -6.26 -8.61 -5.80
CA PHE A 258 -6.35 -7.18 -6.00
C PHE A 258 -5.22 -6.71 -6.89
N LEU A 259 -5.55 -5.97 -7.93
CA LEU A 259 -4.58 -5.31 -8.80
C LEU A 259 -4.67 -3.82 -8.54
N ASN A 260 -3.58 -3.21 -8.07
CA ASN A 260 -3.58 -1.78 -7.78
C ASN A 260 -3.16 -0.99 -9.01
N GLU A 261 -4.09 -0.35 -9.70
CA GLU A 261 -3.82 0.44 -10.90
C GLU A 261 -2.96 1.67 -10.63
N CYS A 262 -3.01 2.20 -9.40
CA CYS A 262 -2.35 3.44 -9.00
C CYS A 262 -0.90 3.25 -8.57
N ALA A 263 -0.46 2.01 -8.30
CA ALA A 263 0.94 1.70 -8.07
C ALA A 263 1.78 1.82 -9.37
N GLU A 264 2.98 2.36 -9.27
CA GLU A 264 3.96 2.32 -10.35
C GLU A 264 4.77 1.03 -10.31
N VAL A 265 5.08 0.46 -11.46
CA VAL A 265 6.03 -0.66 -11.57
C VAL A 265 7.30 -0.11 -12.17
N ALA A 266 8.37 -0.05 -11.38
CA ALA A 266 9.69 0.42 -11.84
C ALA A 266 9.61 1.78 -12.57
N GLY A 267 9.01 2.77 -11.90
CA GLY A 267 8.84 4.14 -12.42
C GLY A 267 7.88 4.25 -13.62
N LYS A 268 7.18 3.18 -14.00
CA LYS A 268 6.23 3.16 -15.11
C LYS A 268 4.81 2.97 -14.58
N HIS A 269 3.95 3.95 -14.85
CA HIS A 269 2.51 3.81 -14.65
C HIS A 269 1.92 2.75 -15.61
N ASN A 270 0.80 2.16 -15.19
CA ASN A 270 -0.07 1.35 -16.04
C ASN A 270 0.58 0.08 -16.66
N ARG A 271 1.32 -0.67 -15.85
CA ARG A 271 1.82 -2.01 -16.20
C ARG A 271 0.89 -3.10 -15.66
N MET A 272 -0.36 -3.10 -16.12
CA MET A 272 -1.37 -4.06 -15.68
C MET A 272 -1.03 -5.50 -16.08
N ASP A 273 -0.36 -5.68 -17.21
CA ASP A 273 0.25 -6.94 -17.64
C ASP A 273 1.17 -7.53 -16.56
N TYR A 274 2.10 -6.70 -16.09
CA TYR A 274 3.06 -7.08 -15.07
C TYR A 274 2.37 -7.39 -13.74
N LYS A 275 1.51 -6.49 -13.26
CA LYS A 275 0.84 -6.65 -11.96
C LYS A 275 -0.01 -7.91 -11.95
N PHE A 276 -0.74 -8.15 -13.04
CA PHE A 276 -1.53 -9.36 -13.19
C PHE A 276 -0.66 -10.62 -13.13
N LEU A 277 0.46 -10.67 -13.85
CA LEU A 277 1.36 -11.82 -13.80
C LEU A 277 2.04 -11.97 -12.44
N HIS A 278 2.45 -10.88 -11.80
CA HIS A 278 3.06 -10.91 -10.47
C HIS A 278 2.10 -11.52 -9.44
N GLU A 279 0.87 -11.00 -9.34
CA GLU A 279 -0.13 -11.55 -8.42
C GLU A 279 -0.58 -12.95 -8.84
N MET A 280 -0.64 -13.25 -10.14
CA MET A 280 -0.92 -14.62 -10.59
C MET A 280 0.21 -15.57 -10.19
N GLY A 281 1.46 -15.10 -10.12
CA GLY A 281 2.58 -15.84 -9.55
C GLY A 281 2.28 -16.25 -8.12
N HIS A 282 1.81 -15.32 -7.28
CA HIS A 282 1.40 -15.61 -5.91
C HIS A 282 0.24 -16.60 -5.81
N VAL A 283 -0.81 -16.46 -6.65
CA VAL A 283 -1.91 -17.44 -6.76
C VAL A 283 -1.38 -18.86 -7.04
N LEU A 284 -0.35 -18.95 -7.88
CA LEU A 284 0.25 -20.22 -8.31
C LEU A 284 1.36 -20.71 -7.38
N GLY A 285 1.62 -20.01 -6.28
CA GLY A 285 2.56 -20.40 -5.23
C GLY A 285 3.99 -19.89 -5.42
N LEU A 286 4.20 -18.87 -6.26
CA LEU A 286 5.47 -18.15 -6.29
C LEU A 286 5.52 -17.08 -5.19
N GLU A 287 6.67 -16.87 -4.57
CA GLU A 287 6.91 -15.77 -3.63
C GLU A 287 7.97 -14.80 -4.14
N HIS A 288 8.22 -13.73 -3.38
CA HIS A 288 9.27 -12.81 -3.73
C HIS A 288 10.65 -13.42 -3.45
N PRO A 289 11.65 -13.18 -4.31
CA PRO A 289 12.99 -13.73 -4.16
C PRO A 289 13.76 -13.21 -2.93
N PHE A 290 13.23 -12.21 -2.24
CA PHE A 290 13.82 -11.62 -1.03
C PHE A 290 13.08 -12.03 0.24
N ASP A 291 11.94 -12.72 0.12
CA ASP A 291 11.24 -13.25 1.28
C ASP A 291 12.03 -14.46 1.79
N GLY A 292 12.39 -14.43 3.07
CA GLY A 292 13.29 -15.41 3.71
C GLY A 292 12.62 -16.24 4.78
N ASP A 293 11.29 -16.17 4.87
CA ASP A 293 10.51 -16.60 6.03
C ASP A 293 10.42 -18.13 6.16
N ASP A 294 10.58 -18.86 5.05
CA ASP A 294 10.64 -20.32 5.01
C ASP A 294 12.07 -20.88 4.89
N GLY A 295 13.07 -20.00 4.88
CA GLY A 295 14.49 -20.34 4.96
C GLY A 295 15.22 -20.32 3.62
N ASP A 296 14.56 -20.02 2.50
CA ASP A 296 15.21 -19.76 1.22
C ASP A 296 15.08 -18.29 0.79
N CYS A 297 15.94 -17.84 -0.12
CA CYS A 297 15.89 -16.52 -0.77
C CYS A 297 16.98 -16.48 -1.86
N ILE A 298 16.91 -15.48 -2.74
CA ILE A 298 17.86 -15.26 -3.82
C ILE A 298 18.63 -13.96 -3.57
N PHE A 299 19.95 -14.09 -3.47
CA PHE A 299 20.95 -13.07 -3.20
C PHE A 299 20.85 -12.37 -1.83
N THR A 300 19.71 -11.76 -1.49
CA THR A 300 19.54 -10.99 -0.24
C THR A 300 18.07 -10.75 0.08
N THR A 301 17.75 -10.67 1.37
CA THR A 301 16.42 -10.28 1.86
C THR A 301 16.16 -8.76 1.77
N ALA A 302 17.17 -7.96 1.41
CA ALA A 302 17.03 -6.53 1.21
C ALA A 302 16.38 -6.22 -0.16
N LYS A 303 15.05 -6.23 -0.22
CA LYS A 303 14.20 -6.12 -1.43
C LYS A 303 14.65 -5.12 -2.51
N PHE A 304 15.16 -3.95 -2.12
CA PHE A 304 15.56 -2.87 -3.04
C PHE A 304 17.08 -2.64 -3.14
N SER A 305 17.90 -3.47 -2.50
CA SER A 305 19.36 -3.32 -2.57
C SER A 305 19.90 -3.64 -3.97
N SER A 306 21.07 -3.11 -4.33
CA SER A 306 21.72 -3.43 -5.61
C SER A 306 21.93 -4.92 -5.85
N ASP A 307 22.03 -5.68 -4.76
CA ASP A 307 22.34 -7.10 -4.76
C ASP A 307 21.08 -7.97 -4.84
N SER A 308 19.87 -7.38 -4.68
CA SER A 308 18.63 -8.14 -4.78
C SER A 308 18.34 -8.60 -6.21
N ALA A 309 17.56 -9.66 -6.34
CA ALA A 309 17.04 -10.06 -7.64
C ALA A 309 16.21 -8.92 -8.26
N HIS A 310 16.21 -8.82 -9.59
CA HIS A 310 15.54 -7.76 -10.32
C HIS A 310 14.49 -8.28 -11.31
N LEU A 311 13.61 -7.40 -11.80
CA LEU A 311 12.48 -7.74 -12.69
C LEU A 311 12.89 -8.43 -14.01
N GLY A 312 14.16 -8.31 -14.38
CA GLY A 312 14.70 -8.99 -15.57
C GLY A 312 15.08 -10.45 -15.31
N GLN A 313 15.20 -10.86 -14.05
CA GLN A 313 15.53 -12.23 -13.63
C GLN A 313 14.28 -13.01 -13.21
N THR A 314 13.31 -12.33 -12.58
CA THR A 314 12.02 -12.90 -12.16
C THR A 314 11.00 -11.77 -12.09
N LEU A 315 9.76 -12.03 -12.50
CA LEU A 315 8.66 -11.08 -12.29
C LEU A 315 8.27 -10.95 -10.81
N MET A 316 8.75 -11.82 -9.93
CA MET A 316 8.49 -11.75 -8.49
C MET A 316 9.42 -10.79 -7.75
N ALA A 317 10.43 -10.21 -8.41
CA ALA A 317 11.28 -9.20 -7.79
C ALA A 317 10.59 -7.83 -7.72
N TYR A 318 11.19 -6.87 -7.00
CA TYR A 318 10.78 -5.46 -7.04
C TYR A 318 11.80 -4.52 -7.68
N ARG A 319 13.08 -4.90 -7.65
CA ARG A 319 14.15 -4.02 -8.14
C ARG A 319 14.14 -3.93 -9.66
N GLU A 320 14.31 -2.71 -10.17
CA GLU A 320 14.44 -2.48 -11.62
C GLU A 320 15.67 -3.19 -12.21
N PRO A 321 15.58 -3.69 -13.46
CA PRO A 321 16.71 -4.28 -14.14
C PRO A 321 17.75 -3.20 -14.48
N PRO A 322 19.07 -3.46 -14.33
CA PRO A 322 20.12 -2.47 -14.61
C PRO A 322 20.09 -1.88 -16.02
N PHE A 323 19.57 -2.62 -17.00
CA PHE A 323 19.48 -2.23 -18.41
C PHE A 323 18.03 -2.04 -18.89
N GLY A 324 17.09 -1.79 -17.98
CA GLY A 324 15.83 -1.08 -18.23
C GLY A 324 14.69 -1.83 -18.95
N THR A 325 14.86 -3.10 -19.32
CA THR A 325 13.77 -3.87 -19.93
C THR A 325 13.13 -4.82 -18.93
N ILE A 326 11.88 -4.53 -18.60
CA ILE A 326 11.01 -5.40 -17.82
C ILE A 326 10.31 -6.33 -18.81
N PRO A 327 10.39 -7.66 -18.64
CA PRO A 327 9.69 -8.61 -19.49
C PRO A 327 8.18 -8.31 -19.55
N GLY A 328 7.57 -8.61 -20.71
CA GLY A 328 6.11 -8.55 -20.88
C GLY A 328 5.40 -9.84 -20.48
N PHE A 329 6.16 -10.88 -20.12
CA PHE A 329 5.68 -12.18 -19.69
C PHE A 329 6.66 -12.77 -18.65
N TYR A 330 6.31 -13.90 -18.03
CA TYR A 330 7.19 -14.62 -17.11
C TYR A 330 8.58 -14.88 -17.70
N THR A 331 9.61 -14.77 -16.86
CA THR A 331 10.98 -15.09 -17.24
C THR A 331 11.20 -16.60 -17.32
N SER A 332 12.35 -17.01 -17.86
CA SER A 332 12.76 -18.43 -17.83
C SER A 332 12.90 -19.00 -16.42
N LEU A 333 13.13 -18.16 -15.40
CA LEU A 333 13.19 -18.60 -14.02
C LEU A 333 11.78 -18.86 -13.48
N ASP A 334 10.87 -17.90 -13.69
CA ASP A 334 9.46 -18.01 -13.28
C ASP A 334 8.78 -19.22 -13.93
N ILE A 335 8.97 -19.42 -15.24
CA ILE A 335 8.39 -20.55 -15.98
C ILE A 335 8.91 -21.88 -15.42
N ARG A 336 10.21 -21.99 -15.12
CA ARG A 336 10.76 -23.22 -14.52
C ARG A 336 10.17 -23.49 -13.14
N ALA A 337 10.01 -22.46 -12.31
CA ALA A 337 9.38 -22.60 -11.00
C ALA A 337 7.92 -23.04 -11.15
N LEU A 338 7.15 -22.44 -12.05
CA LEU A 338 5.75 -22.81 -12.29
C LEU A 338 5.61 -24.24 -12.85
N ILE A 339 6.52 -24.68 -13.73
CA ILE A 339 6.58 -26.08 -14.20
C ILE A 339 6.92 -27.03 -13.04
N GLU A 340 7.83 -26.67 -12.13
CA GLU A 340 8.12 -27.48 -10.94
C GLU A 340 6.89 -27.58 -10.02
N ALA A 341 6.14 -26.49 -9.86
CA ALA A 341 4.94 -26.44 -9.04
C ALA A 341 3.77 -27.24 -9.66
N TRP A 342 3.49 -27.08 -10.95
CA TRP A 342 2.25 -27.55 -11.58
C TRP A 342 2.44 -28.69 -12.59
N GLY A 343 3.68 -29.00 -12.97
CA GLY A 343 4.01 -29.90 -14.07
C GLY A 343 3.96 -29.17 -15.42
N PRO A 344 4.67 -29.68 -16.45
CA PRO A 344 4.59 -29.17 -17.82
C PRO A 344 3.29 -29.62 -18.51
N GLU A 345 2.85 -28.85 -19.50
CA GLU A 345 1.76 -29.23 -20.42
C GLU A 345 2.12 -30.37 -21.38
#